data_AF-A0AAN7TG40-F1
#
_entry.id   AF-A0AAN7TG40-F1
#
_cell.length_a   1.000
_cell.length_b   1.000
_cell.length_c   1.000
_cell.angle_alpha   90.00
_cell.angle_beta   90.00
_cell.angle_gamma   90.00
#
_symmetry.space_group_name_H-M   'P 1'
#
loop_
_entity.id
_entity.type
_entity.pdbx_description
1 polymer ?
#
loop_
_entity_poly.entity_id
_entity_poly.type
_entity_poly.pdbx_seq_one_letter_code
_entity_poly.pdbx_strand_id
1 'polypeptide(L)'
;MASQLLPLELIDRCVGSPIRVIMKTDKEFSGTLLGFDDFVNMVLEDVTEFDSSGAGTKLPKILLNGNNVCMASLPILPSRWYLANRYQLIPGGMPEEDEA
;
A
#
# COMPACT_ATOMS: atom_id res chain seq x y z
N MET A 1 24.10 14.16 8.82
CA MET A 1 22.89 14.59 9.56
C MET A 1 21.72 13.91 8.88
N ALA A 2 21.06 12.96 9.53
CA ALA A 2 19.85 12.37 8.96
C ALA A 2 18.79 13.47 9.01
N SER A 3 18.47 14.06 7.86
CA SER A 3 17.33 14.95 7.71
C SER A 3 16.08 14.16 8.08
N GLN A 4 15.60 14.33 9.31
CA GLN A 4 14.32 13.77 9.73
C GLN A 4 13.26 14.48 8.90
N LEU A 5 12.86 13.84 7.81
CA LEU A 5 11.71 14.26 7.03
C LEU A 5 10.50 14.25 7.96
N LEU A 6 9.80 15.38 8.03
CA LEU A 6 8.54 15.41 8.73
C LEU A 6 7.59 14.42 8.03
N PRO A 7 6.77 13.67 8.78
CA PRO A 7 5.84 12.71 8.18
C PRO A 7 4.96 13.33 7.09
N LEU A 8 4.59 14.60 7.25
CA LEU A 8 3.82 15.37 6.28
C LEU A 8 4.62 15.66 5.00
N GLU A 9 5.91 16.02 5.10
CA GLU A 9 6.77 16.21 3.92
C GLU A 9 7.00 14.91 3.15
N LEU A 10 6.99 13.76 3.84
CA LEU A 10 7.11 12.48 3.18
C LEU A 10 5.85 12.14 2.36
N ILE A 11 4.66 12.41 2.91
CA ILE A 11 3.38 12.21 2.22
C ILE A 11 3.28 13.16 1.02
N ASP A 12 3.70 14.43 1.19
CA ASP A 12 3.74 15.43 0.12
C ASP A 12 4.56 14.96 -1.08
N ARG A 13 5.74 14.38 -0.85
CA ARG A 13 6.58 13.81 -1.91
C ARG A 13 5.96 12.58 -2.60
N CYS A 14 5.00 11.93 -1.95
CA CYS A 14 4.34 10.75 -2.49
C CYS A 14 3.04 11.08 -3.24
N VAL A 15 2.64 12.36 -3.29
CA VAL A 15 1.57 12.81 -4.18
C VAL A 15 1.96 12.54 -5.63
N GLY A 16 1.03 11.98 -6.40
CA GLY A 16 1.24 11.51 -7.77
C GLY A 16 1.90 10.13 -7.88
N SER A 17 2.26 9.49 -6.76
CA SER A 17 2.82 8.13 -6.74
C SER A 17 1.78 7.09 -6.31
N PRO A 18 1.90 5.83 -6.76
CA PRO A 18 1.06 4.74 -6.28
C PRO A 18 1.41 4.42 -4.83
N ILE A 19 0.46 4.58 -3.92
CA ILE A 19 0.60 4.24 -2.50
C ILE A 19 -0.26 3.03 -2.16
N ARG A 20 0.09 2.36 -1.07
CA ARG A 20 -0.72 1.28 -0.50
C ARG A 20 -1.09 1.64 0.94
N VAL A 21 -2.38 1.72 1.23
CA VAL A 21 -2.92 2.14 2.51
C VAL A 21 -3.65 0.98 3.17
N ILE A 22 -3.31 0.71 4.42
CA ILE A 22 -3.91 -0.33 5.24
C ILE A 22 -4.85 0.35 6.23
N MET A 23 -6.11 -0.07 6.24
CA MET A 23 -7.14 0.41 7.14
C MET A 23 -7.25 -0.47 8.38
N LYS A 24 -7.88 0.05 9.44
CA LYS A 24 -8.17 -0.69 10.68
C LYS A 24 -9.01 -1.95 10.49
N THR A 25 -9.74 -2.07 9.39
CA THR A 25 -10.68 -3.17 9.10
C THR A 25 -10.04 -4.27 8.25
N ASP A 26 -8.72 -4.45 8.29
CA ASP A 26 -7.97 -5.41 7.46
C ASP A 26 -8.21 -5.27 5.95
N LYS A 27 -8.64 -4.08 5.53
CA LYS A 27 -8.81 -3.70 4.13
C LYS A 27 -7.59 -2.93 3.66
N GLU A 28 -7.12 -3.26 2.48
CA GLU A 28 -6.00 -2.57 1.84
C GLU A 28 -6.43 -1.87 0.57
N PHE A 29 -5.93 -0.67 0.36
CA PHE A 29 -6.22 0.15 -0.81
C PHE A 29 -4.90 0.47 -1.50
N SER A 30 -4.74 0.04 -2.75
CA SER A 30 -3.60 0.41 -3.57
C SER A 30 -4.05 1.34 -4.68
N GLY A 31 -3.51 2.55 -4.74
CA GLY A 31 -3.91 3.53 -5.76
C GLY A 31 -2.99 4.74 -5.78
N THR A 32 -3.20 5.64 -6.73
CA THR A 32 -2.36 6.84 -6.88
C THR A 32 -2.85 7.95 -5.96
N LEU A 33 -1.98 8.44 -5.06
CA LEU A 33 -2.33 9.55 -4.17
C LEU A 33 -2.46 10.85 -4.97
N LEU A 34 -3.64 11.46 -5.00
CA LEU A 34 -3.86 12.76 -5.63
C LEU A 34 -3.59 13.93 -4.68
N GLY A 35 -3.82 13.71 -3.39
CA GLY A 35 -3.69 14.76 -2.39
C GLY A 35 -4.04 14.25 -0.99
N PHE A 36 -3.61 15.02 0.00
CA PHE A 36 -3.85 14.77 1.42
C PHE A 36 -4.19 16.10 2.12
N ASP A 37 -4.72 16.06 3.35
CA ASP A 37 -4.93 17.23 4.22
C ASP A 37 -4.17 17.12 5.56
N ASP A 38 -4.33 18.12 6.43
CA ASP A 38 -3.74 18.17 7.77
C ASP A 38 -4.20 17.02 8.70
N PHE A 39 -5.38 16.44 8.45
CA PHE A 39 -5.94 15.28 9.14
C PHE A 39 -5.60 13.95 8.47
N VAL A 40 -4.71 13.96 7.45
CA VAL A 40 -4.30 12.77 6.70
C VAL A 40 -5.49 12.12 5.97
N ASN A 41 -6.51 12.91 5.62
CA ASN A 41 -7.53 12.47 4.67
C ASN A 41 -6.89 12.38 3.29
N MET A 42 -6.89 11.20 2.68
CA MET A 42 -6.18 10.96 1.42
C MET A 42 -7.18 10.75 0.28
N VAL A 43 -6.94 11.41 -0.84
CA VAL A 43 -7.69 11.18 -2.09
C VAL A 43 -6.85 10.28 -2.99
N LEU A 44 -7.38 9.13 -3.37
CA LEU A 44 -6.71 8.20 -4.28
C LEU A 44 -7.52 8.02 -5.57
N GLU A 45 -6.81 7.87 -6.70
CA GLU A 45 -7.35 7.51 -8.01
C GLU A 45 -6.79 6.15 -8.48
N ASP A 46 -7.54 5.49 -9.37
CA ASP A 46 -7.24 4.13 -9.88
C ASP A 46 -6.96 3.14 -8.74
N VAL A 47 -7.89 3.05 -7.80
CA VAL A 47 -7.71 2.28 -6.57
C VAL A 47 -8.14 0.84 -6.76
N THR A 48 -7.32 -0.08 -6.29
CA THR A 48 -7.67 -1.49 -6.09
C THR A 48 -7.80 -1.75 -4.59
N GLU A 49 -9.02 -2.03 -4.15
CA GLU A 49 -9.32 -2.52 -2.81
C GLU A 49 -9.02 -4.01 -2.76
N PHE A 50 -8.23 -4.43 -1.79
CA PHE A 50 -8.00 -5.81 -1.41
C PHE A 50 -8.68 -6.07 -0.07
N ASP A 51 -9.67 -6.96 -0.09
CA ASP A 51 -10.32 -7.46 1.12
C ASP A 51 -9.57 -8.70 1.64
N SER A 52 -9.77 -9.05 2.92
CA SER A 52 -9.23 -10.28 3.53
C SER A 52 -9.62 -11.55 2.74
N SER A 53 -10.70 -11.48 1.96
CA SER A 53 -11.18 -12.56 1.08
C SER A 53 -10.40 -12.69 -0.25
N GLY A 54 -9.41 -11.82 -0.51
CA GLY A 54 -8.63 -11.80 -1.76
C GLY A 54 -9.35 -11.19 -2.96
N ALA A 55 -10.57 -10.67 -2.77
CA ALA A 55 -11.33 -9.99 -3.82
C ALA A 55 -10.75 -8.60 -4.08
N GLY A 56 -10.22 -8.39 -5.29
CA GLY A 56 -9.69 -7.12 -5.78
C GLY A 56 -10.78 -6.29 -6.45
N THR A 57 -11.34 -5.29 -5.78
CA THR A 57 -12.34 -4.39 -6.38
C THR A 57 -11.67 -3.11 -6.88
N LYS A 58 -11.88 -2.78 -8.16
CA LYS A 58 -11.35 -1.55 -8.74
C LYS A 58 -12.34 -0.40 -8.58
N LEU A 59 -11.85 0.71 -8.07
CA LEU A 59 -12.60 1.94 -7.83
C LEU A 59 -11.86 3.08 -8.54
N PRO A 60 -12.55 3.87 -9.39
CA PRO A 60 -11.89 4.92 -10.15
C PRO A 60 -11.34 6.02 -9.22
N LYS A 61 -12.04 6.33 -8.13
CA LYS A 61 -11.66 7.36 -7.17
C LYS A 61 -12.25 7.06 -5.80
N ILE A 62 -11.49 7.30 -4.74
CA ILE A 62 -11.93 7.12 -3.36
C ILE A 62 -11.34 8.22 -2.47
N LEU A 63 -12.08 8.58 -1.43
CA LEU A 63 -11.62 9.40 -0.33
C LEU A 63 -11.44 8.50 0.89
N LEU A 64 -10.22 8.41 1.39
CA LEU A 64 -9.88 7.68 2.61
C LEU A 64 -9.91 8.65 3.79
N ASN A 65 -10.59 8.25 4.86
CA ASN A 65 -10.63 8.99 6.11
C ASN A 65 -9.35 8.73 6.91
N GLY A 66 -8.59 9.78 7.22
CA GLY A 66 -7.32 9.70 7.92
C GLY A 66 -7.41 9.04 9.31
N ASN A 67 -8.56 9.11 9.98
CA ASN A 67 -8.78 8.48 11.29
C ASN A 67 -8.76 6.95 11.26
N ASN A 68 -9.06 6.35 10.09
CA ASN A 68 -9.14 4.91 9.91
C ASN A 68 -7.89 4.30 9.28
N VAL A 69 -6.95 5.14 8.86
CA VAL A 69 -5.66 4.70 8.32
C VAL A 69 -4.79 4.15 9.45
N CYS A 70 -4.33 2.92 9.30
CA CYS A 70 -3.35 2.32 10.20
C CYS A 70 -1.92 2.58 9.72
N MET A 71 -1.67 2.31 8.44
CA MET A 71 -0.34 2.34 7.87
C MET A 71 -0.43 2.69 6.39
N ALA A 72 0.42 3.60 5.93
CA ALA A 72 0.63 3.88 4.52
C ALA A 72 2.01 3.35 4.12
N SER A 73 2.03 2.35 3.25
CA SER A 73 3.23 1.88 2.58
C SER A 73 3.42 2.72 1.31
N LEU A 74 4.41 3.59 1.40
CA LEU A 74 4.86 4.41 0.27
C LEU A 74 5.90 3.60 -0.49
N PRO A 75 5.94 3.64 -1.83
CA PRO A 75 6.91 2.89 -2.64
C PRO A 75 8.34 3.45 -2.55
N ILE A 76 8.70 4.15 -1.46
CA ILE A 76 10.01 4.73 -1.20
C ILE A 76 11.06 3.65 -0.88
N LEU A 77 11.19 2.64 -1.75
CA LEU A 77 12.13 1.55 -1.56
C LEU A 77 13.29 1.68 -2.53
N PRO A 78 14.53 1.91 -2.03
CA PRO A 78 15.72 1.78 -2.85
C PRO A 78 15.91 0.29 -3.17
N SER A 79 15.50 -0.12 -4.38
CA SER A 79 15.90 -1.30 -5.18
C SER A 79 16.03 -2.71 -4.55
N ARG A 80 15.98 -2.88 -3.23
CA ARG A 80 16.39 -4.10 -2.51
C ARG A 80 15.21 -4.89 -1.96
N TRP A 81 14.04 -4.27 -1.80
CA TRP A 81 12.86 -4.89 -1.18
C TRP A 81 11.91 -5.52 -2.21
N TYR A 82 12.03 -5.15 -3.49
CA TYR A 82 11.35 -5.84 -4.60
C TYR A 82 11.75 -7.32 -4.71
N LEU A 83 12.95 -7.69 -4.24
CA LEU A 83 13.38 -9.09 -4.18
C LEU A 83 12.82 -9.84 -2.96
N ALA A 84 12.51 -9.17 -1.85
CA ALA A 84 12.03 -9.82 -0.64
C ALA A 84 10.54 -10.21 -0.74
N ASN A 85 9.73 -9.43 -1.46
CA ASN A 85 8.28 -9.64 -1.53
C ASN A 85 7.83 -10.55 -2.69
N ARG A 86 8.77 -11.08 -3.49
CA ARG A 86 8.48 -12.15 -4.48
C ARG A 86 8.51 -13.55 -3.85
N TYR A 87 8.92 -13.67 -2.58
CA TYR A 87 9.00 -14.95 -1.86
C TYR A 87 7.92 -15.16 -0.78
N GLN A 88 6.94 -14.26 -0.64
CA GLN A 88 5.97 -14.34 0.46
C GLN A 88 4.50 -14.29 0.02
N LEU A 89 4.15 -14.93 -1.10
CA LEU A 89 2.76 -15.24 -1.45
C LEU A 89 2.64 -16.64 -2.08
N ILE A 90 2.70 -17.67 -1.24
CA ILE A 90 1.85 -18.88 -1.32
C ILE A 90 1.93 -19.64 0.03
N PRO A 91 0.90 -19.60 0.89
CA PRO A 91 0.70 -20.62 1.90
C PRO A 91 -0.08 -21.78 1.25
N GLY A 92 0.61 -22.86 0.91
CA GLY A 92 -0.02 -24.09 0.42
C GLY A 92 0.37 -24.44 -1.02
N GLY A 93 1.16 -25.49 -1.14
CA GLY A 93 1.66 -26.04 -2.40
C GLY A 93 3.00 -26.70 -2.17
N MET A 94 3.00 -27.87 -1.51
CA MET A 94 4.14 -28.78 -1.52
C MET A 94 4.54 -29.04 -2.98
N PRO A 95 5.80 -28.86 -3.40
CA PRO A 95 6.31 -29.67 -4.48
C PRO A 95 6.48 -31.08 -3.91
N GLU A 96 5.59 -31.96 -4.36
CA GLU A 96 5.75 -33.40 -4.30
C GLU A 96 7.18 -33.74 -4.76
N GLU A 97 7.90 -34.49 -3.92
CA GLU A 97 9.11 -35.19 -4.31
C GLU A 97 8.74 -36.18 -5.42
N ASP A 98 9.24 -35.98 -6.63
CA ASP A 98 9.56 -37.08 -7.54
C ASP A 98 10.49 -36.57 -8.64
N GLU A 99 11.79 -36.78 -8.47
CA GLU A 99 12.64 -37.05 -9.62
C GLU A 99 13.65 -38.13 -9.22
N ALA A 100 13.46 -39.28 -9.87
CA ALA A 100 14.23 -40.52 -9.78
C ALA A 100 15.67 -40.39 -10.29
#